data_AF-A0A2C6AEQ8-F1
#
_entry.id   AF-A0A2C6AEQ8-F1
#
_cell.length_a   1.000
_cell.length_b   1.000
_cell.length_c   1.000
_cell.angle_alpha   90.00
_cell.angle_beta   90.00
_cell.angle_gamma   90.00
#
_symmetry.space_group_name_H-M   'P 1'
#
loop_
_entity.id
_entity.type
_entity.pdbx_description
1 polymer ?
#
loop_
_entity_poly.entity_id
_entity_poly.type
_entity_poly.pdbx_seq_one_letter_code
_entity_poly.pdbx_strand_id
1 'polypeptide(L)'
;MLAPSDDTNSQVVIRGTYALFDKILGHNTYIYSEFNDKNRKLIVELGHEAPSNYALENLIAVIYGYGVIPNTIGSYVNSDTIAVFSNLSPRGWDTSAPPETGHKFTCKPDGQNMWLLWIGNIWYKFSPRCKGGIRAWTWSNSASDRIVVLSVEDMASYGYVVIDCFTNESGDIANSSRDINWVINTARTIARVNPKLPLIIREYFDDYSSVIEYNKRLLYPIDGVVAIRNGSTEILKIKPIKSIELALAEDGKLTTSDGTVVIQCPAHIASLYELHSILEVRFEVSNSNSIKVLDIFSRVDKTNANSDSAVSNVIRSAYKVLTPEDNERRAALLWCNSLRKNLHMLALERTSSNSIVVDIGTGTGQSLDSIPQLESISYVFIEPDASRCKSIARRLGTRKILNAPTDIIPMIKSLKTRAVRSLIMNCTVSDILQHDKVSDVLFSETRAIMCTFSMHFVVNELHYIASNYGIPVYGCAYVYDGMNNDGILVNEHGVVMRQEDHDTATVKWGGDKCYSEPMTLRRDYAGIGHVVPGFEITGAPDRTVASGAFDICKHVMVVTP
;
A
#
# COMPACT_ATOMS: atom_id res chain seq x y z
N MET A 1 19.95 -25.69 -45.82
CA MET A 1 20.48 -26.61 -44.80
C MET A 1 21.86 -26.12 -44.39
N LEU A 2 21.93 -25.23 -43.40
CA LEU A 2 23.15 -24.87 -42.65
C LEU A 2 22.69 -24.34 -41.29
N ALA A 3 23.27 -24.87 -40.21
CA ALA A 3 23.08 -24.43 -38.84
C ALA A 3 23.98 -23.22 -38.54
N PRO A 4 23.57 -22.28 -37.67
CA PRO A 4 24.50 -21.36 -37.01
C PRO A 4 24.78 -21.81 -35.57
N SER A 5 26.07 -21.92 -35.24
CA SER A 5 26.57 -22.07 -33.87
C SER A 5 27.03 -20.72 -33.33
N ASP A 6 26.52 -20.42 -32.13
CA ASP A 6 26.84 -19.41 -31.13
C ASP A 6 28.11 -18.57 -31.31
N ASP A 7 27.87 -17.26 -31.43
CA ASP A 7 28.83 -16.21 -31.12
C ASP A 7 28.05 -15.08 -30.41
N THR A 8 28.31 -14.85 -29.12
CA THR A 8 28.13 -13.57 -28.38
C THR A 8 28.70 -13.72 -26.95
N ASN A 9 30.04 -13.81 -26.84
CA ASN A 9 30.74 -13.58 -25.57
C ASN A 9 30.98 -12.08 -25.39
N SER A 10 30.15 -11.41 -24.59
CA SER A 10 30.33 -10.01 -24.18
C SER A 10 31.53 -9.88 -23.24
N GLN A 11 32.60 -9.22 -23.69
CA GLN A 11 33.73 -8.82 -22.84
C GLN A 11 33.47 -7.45 -22.21
N VAL A 12 33.81 -7.29 -20.91
CA VAL A 12 33.93 -5.98 -20.25
C VAL A 12 35.40 -5.76 -19.92
N VAL A 13 36.04 -4.83 -20.62
CA VAL A 13 37.39 -4.35 -20.30
C VAL A 13 37.26 -3.15 -19.37
N ILE A 14 37.77 -3.25 -18.15
CA ILE A 14 37.73 -2.16 -17.16
C ILE A 14 38.93 -1.23 -17.38
N ARG A 15 38.68 0.03 -17.77
CA ARG A 15 39.68 1.10 -17.72
C ARG A 15 39.20 2.18 -16.75
N GLY A 16 39.77 2.21 -15.55
CA GLY A 16 39.60 3.29 -14.57
C GLY A 16 40.91 4.02 -14.34
N THR A 17 40.87 5.34 -14.19
CA THR A 17 42.05 6.16 -13.84
C THR A 17 42.39 6.01 -12.36
N TYR A 18 43.68 5.86 -12.05
CA TYR A 18 44.26 5.70 -10.70
C TYR A 18 43.66 6.65 -9.64
N ALA A 19 43.29 7.87 -10.05
CA ALA A 19 42.72 8.90 -9.17
C ALA A 19 41.35 8.55 -8.54
N LEU A 20 40.55 7.66 -9.13
CA LEU A 20 39.27 7.25 -8.57
C LEU A 20 39.45 6.26 -7.41
N PHE A 21 40.45 5.38 -7.51
CA PHE A 21 40.76 4.37 -6.49
C PHE A 21 41.46 4.97 -5.27
N ASP A 22 42.37 5.93 -5.49
CA ASP A 22 43.04 6.68 -4.41
C ASP A 22 42.05 7.44 -3.51
N LYS A 23 40.96 7.94 -4.08
CA LYS A 23 39.95 8.73 -3.35
C LYS A 23 39.01 7.86 -2.50
N ILE A 24 38.90 6.56 -2.80
CA ILE A 24 37.97 5.62 -2.15
C ILE A 24 38.67 4.80 -1.06
N LEU A 25 39.94 4.46 -1.25
CA LEU A 25 40.67 3.51 -0.39
C LEU A 25 41.65 4.17 0.59
N GLY A 26 41.81 5.50 0.51
CA GLY A 26 42.74 6.26 1.33
C GLY A 26 44.20 6.11 0.86
N HIS A 27 44.98 7.16 1.07
CA HIS A 27 46.41 7.19 0.74
C HIS A 27 47.15 6.16 1.60
N ASN A 28 47.41 4.96 1.05
CA ASN A 28 48.38 3.93 1.45
C ASN A 28 47.99 2.51 0.97
N THR A 29 46.85 2.33 0.30
CA THR A 29 46.46 1.02 -0.26
C THR A 29 46.94 0.87 -1.70
N TYR A 30 47.99 0.09 -1.93
CA TYR A 30 48.41 -0.29 -3.28
C TYR A 30 47.57 -1.46 -3.78
N ILE A 31 46.96 -1.32 -4.96
CA ILE A 31 46.29 -2.43 -5.66
C ILE A 31 47.27 -3.00 -6.68
N TYR A 32 47.65 -4.26 -6.50
CA TYR A 32 48.21 -5.08 -7.58
C TYR A 32 47.07 -5.91 -8.16
N SER A 33 46.79 -5.74 -9.46
CA SER A 33 45.84 -6.58 -10.17
C SER A 33 46.56 -7.33 -11.27
N GLU A 34 46.61 -8.65 -11.17
CA GLU A 34 47.07 -9.51 -12.26
C GLU A 34 45.86 -10.29 -12.80
N PHE A 35 45.64 -10.20 -14.10
CA PHE A 35 44.58 -10.94 -14.77
C PHE A 35 45.16 -12.25 -15.28
N ASN A 36 44.74 -13.38 -14.69
CA ASN A 36 45.21 -14.69 -15.13
C ASN A 36 44.30 -15.24 -16.23
N ASP A 37 44.75 -15.08 -17.49
CA ASP A 37 44.01 -15.50 -18.69
C ASP A 37 43.66 -17.00 -18.73
N LYS A 38 44.44 -17.86 -18.05
CA LYS A 38 44.18 -19.31 -18.06
C LYS A 38 43.02 -19.73 -17.16
N ASN A 39 42.76 -18.97 -16.09
CA ASN A 39 41.74 -19.32 -15.09
C ASN A 39 40.62 -18.28 -14.95
N ARG A 40 40.62 -17.21 -15.78
CA ARG A 40 39.62 -16.12 -15.78
C ARG A 40 39.34 -15.58 -14.37
N LYS A 41 40.38 -15.40 -13.56
CA LYS A 41 40.31 -14.81 -12.21
C LYS A 41 41.01 -13.46 -12.20
N LEU A 42 40.31 -12.45 -11.66
CA LEU A 42 40.94 -11.22 -11.16
C LEU A 42 41.44 -11.49 -9.75
N ILE A 43 42.75 -11.41 -9.54
CA ILE A 43 43.35 -11.50 -8.21
C ILE A 43 43.65 -10.07 -7.76
N VAL A 44 43.04 -9.66 -6.63
CA VAL A 44 43.29 -8.37 -5.98
C VAL A 44 44.05 -8.65 -4.70
N GLU A 45 45.35 -8.34 -4.69
CA GLU A 45 46.15 -8.38 -3.46
C GLU A 45 46.08 -7.03 -2.76
N LEU A 46 45.66 -7.05 -1.50
CA LEU A 46 45.62 -5.89 -0.62
C LEU A 46 46.95 -5.82 0.15
N GLY A 47 47.64 -4.68 0.08
CA GLY A 47 48.87 -4.44 0.82
C GLY A 47 48.70 -4.56 2.34
N HIS A 48 49.83 -4.68 3.04
CA HIS A 48 50.06 -5.17 4.41
C HIS A 48 49.21 -4.66 5.60
N GLU A 49 48.23 -3.77 5.41
CA GLU A 49 47.30 -3.37 6.47
C GLU A 49 45.87 -3.76 6.09
N ALA A 50 45.21 -4.52 6.98
CA ALA A 50 43.84 -4.97 6.76
C ALA A 50 42.93 -3.75 6.53
N PRO A 51 42.23 -3.65 5.37
CA PRO A 51 41.36 -2.52 5.09
C PRO A 51 40.25 -2.44 6.14
N SER A 52 39.83 -1.23 6.49
CA SER A 52 38.65 -1.04 7.34
C SER A 52 37.43 -1.72 6.70
N ASN A 53 36.52 -2.27 7.53
CA ASN A 53 35.28 -2.90 7.03
C ASN A 53 34.52 -1.98 6.08
N TYR A 54 34.58 -0.66 6.28
CA TYR A 54 33.98 0.35 5.42
C TYR A 54 34.63 0.44 4.03
N ALA A 55 35.96 0.32 3.94
CA ALA A 55 36.67 0.30 2.65
C ALA A 55 36.39 -1.01 1.88
N LEU A 56 36.29 -2.13 2.60
CA LEU A 56 35.92 -3.42 2.02
C LEU A 56 34.46 -3.45 1.54
N GLU A 57 33.54 -2.88 2.32
CA GLU A 57 32.13 -2.70 1.93
C GLU A 57 31.99 -1.83 0.68
N ASN A 58 32.74 -0.73 0.58
CA ASN A 58 32.73 0.12 -0.60
C ASN A 58 33.40 -0.54 -1.80
N LEU A 59 34.50 -1.28 -1.61
CA LEU A 59 35.15 -2.02 -2.68
C LEU A 59 34.25 -3.14 -3.21
N ILE A 60 33.57 -3.87 -2.33
CA ILE A 60 32.57 -4.88 -2.69
C ILE A 60 31.36 -4.21 -3.35
N ALA A 61 30.87 -3.08 -2.86
CA ALA A 61 29.79 -2.31 -3.48
C ALA A 61 30.18 -1.73 -4.85
N VAL A 62 31.46 -1.44 -5.10
CA VAL A 62 31.99 -1.03 -6.40
C VAL A 62 32.14 -2.25 -7.32
N ILE A 63 32.74 -3.34 -6.86
CA ILE A 63 32.91 -4.58 -7.63
C ILE A 63 31.53 -5.16 -8.02
N TYR A 64 30.56 -5.16 -7.10
CA TYR A 64 29.18 -5.55 -7.39
C TYR A 64 28.40 -4.45 -8.12
N GLY A 65 28.62 -3.16 -7.83
CA GLY A 65 27.96 -2.05 -8.52
C GLY A 65 28.28 -1.99 -10.03
N TYR A 66 29.41 -2.55 -10.45
CA TYR A 66 29.81 -2.65 -11.86
C TYR A 66 29.54 -4.04 -12.49
N GLY A 67 29.05 -5.03 -11.75
CA GLY A 67 28.75 -6.40 -12.25
C GLY A 67 27.32 -6.92 -11.98
N VAL A 68 26.62 -6.35 -11.00
CA VAL A 68 25.19 -6.49 -10.72
C VAL A 68 24.66 -5.07 -10.53
N ILE A 69 24.19 -4.50 -11.61
CA ILE A 69 23.65 -3.13 -11.64
C ILE A 69 22.48 -3.07 -10.64
N PRO A 70 22.27 -1.98 -9.89
CA PRO A 70 21.01 -1.77 -9.15
C PRO A 70 19.76 -1.95 -10.05
N ASN A 71 19.90 -1.69 -11.35
CA ASN A 71 18.90 -2.00 -12.38
C ASN A 71 18.64 -3.51 -12.56
N THR A 72 19.62 -4.38 -12.27
CA THR A 72 19.47 -5.84 -12.29
C THR A 72 18.75 -6.35 -11.04
N ILE A 73 18.98 -5.78 -9.85
CA ILE A 73 18.12 -6.06 -8.69
C ILE A 73 16.69 -5.58 -8.96
N GLY A 74 16.54 -4.41 -9.61
CA GLY A 74 15.27 -3.92 -10.14
C GLY A 74 14.63 -4.82 -11.19
N SER A 75 15.40 -5.60 -11.95
CA SER A 75 14.86 -6.59 -12.89
C SER A 75 14.46 -7.91 -12.23
N TYR A 76 15.12 -8.31 -11.12
CA TYR A 76 14.71 -9.46 -10.31
C TYR A 76 13.51 -9.17 -9.40
N VAL A 77 13.32 -7.91 -9.04
CA VAL A 77 12.19 -7.42 -8.24
C VAL A 77 11.37 -6.48 -9.11
N ASN A 78 10.77 -7.03 -10.17
CA ASN A 78 9.85 -6.28 -11.02
C ASN A 78 8.53 -5.97 -10.28
N SER A 79 7.72 -5.09 -10.86
CA SER A 79 6.40 -4.72 -10.33
C SER A 79 5.51 -5.94 -10.07
N ASP A 80 5.57 -6.96 -10.94
CA ASP A 80 4.80 -8.19 -10.81
C ASP A 80 5.21 -9.00 -9.57
N THR A 81 6.51 -9.14 -9.32
CA THR A 81 7.06 -9.83 -8.15
C THR A 81 6.68 -9.10 -6.86
N ILE A 82 6.74 -7.75 -6.87
CA ILE A 82 6.26 -6.94 -5.75
C ILE A 82 4.75 -7.13 -5.55
N ALA A 83 3.96 -7.19 -6.62
CA ALA A 83 2.52 -7.39 -6.55
C ALA A 83 2.18 -8.78 -5.97
N VAL A 84 2.87 -9.84 -6.40
CA VAL A 84 2.74 -11.20 -5.87
C VAL A 84 3.05 -11.22 -4.37
N PHE A 85 4.18 -10.68 -3.94
CA PHE A 85 4.54 -10.67 -2.51
C PHE A 85 3.67 -9.73 -1.66
N SER A 86 3.15 -8.66 -2.26
CA SER A 86 2.18 -7.78 -1.59
C SER A 86 0.85 -8.50 -1.35
N ASN A 87 0.40 -9.32 -2.31
CA ASN A 87 -0.80 -10.14 -2.18
C ASN A 87 -0.63 -11.25 -1.14
N LEU A 88 0.60 -11.72 -0.97
CA LEU A 88 1.03 -12.71 0.00
C LEU A 88 1.29 -12.14 1.40
N SER A 89 1.32 -10.82 1.57
CA SER A 89 1.55 -10.22 2.88
C SER A 89 0.32 -10.41 3.77
N PRO A 90 0.47 -10.96 4.99
CA PRO A 90 -0.68 -11.27 5.82
C PRO A 90 -1.42 -9.99 6.25
N ARG A 91 -2.75 -10.07 6.28
CA ARG A 91 -3.62 -8.90 6.50
C ARG A 91 -4.02 -8.82 7.97
N GLY A 92 -3.57 -7.76 8.63
CA GLY A 92 -3.79 -7.54 10.06
C GLY A 92 -4.98 -6.63 10.38
N TRP A 93 -5.97 -7.15 11.11
CA TRP A 93 -7.17 -6.46 11.59
C TRP A 93 -7.03 -6.08 13.07
N ASP A 94 -7.42 -4.89 13.48
CA ASP A 94 -7.40 -4.54 14.91
C ASP A 94 -8.62 -5.13 15.62
N THR A 95 -8.44 -5.90 16.69
CA THR A 95 -9.49 -6.39 17.59
C THR A 95 -9.31 -5.85 19.01
N SER A 96 -10.38 -5.70 19.76
CA SER A 96 -10.37 -5.30 21.18
C SER A 96 -10.11 -6.48 22.12
N ALA A 97 -10.49 -7.69 21.73
CA ALA A 97 -10.38 -8.89 22.54
C ALA A 97 -9.64 -10.02 21.81
N PRO A 98 -8.90 -10.88 22.54
CA PRO A 98 -8.33 -12.09 21.98
C PRO A 98 -9.45 -13.05 21.52
N PRO A 99 -9.29 -13.72 20.36
CA PRO A 99 -10.21 -14.78 19.95
C PRO A 99 -10.16 -15.98 20.92
N GLU A 100 -11.29 -16.64 21.13
CA GLU A 100 -11.40 -17.75 22.10
C GLU A 100 -10.74 -19.06 21.60
N THR A 101 -10.74 -19.33 20.29
CA THR A 101 -10.19 -20.57 19.71
C THR A 101 -9.60 -20.36 18.30
N GLY A 102 -8.83 -21.35 17.83
CA GLY A 102 -8.40 -21.45 16.42
C GLY A 102 -7.22 -20.56 16.02
N HIS A 103 -6.62 -19.83 16.95
CA HIS A 103 -5.52 -18.91 16.70
C HIS A 103 -4.31 -19.22 17.58
N LYS A 104 -3.12 -18.92 17.07
CA LYS A 104 -1.89 -18.81 17.85
C LYS A 104 -1.58 -17.35 18.12
N PHE A 105 -1.05 -17.05 19.29
CA PHE A 105 -0.71 -15.70 19.72
C PHE A 105 0.79 -15.47 19.68
N THR A 106 1.22 -14.28 19.29
CA THR A 106 2.63 -13.87 19.29
C THR A 106 2.76 -12.36 19.46
N CYS A 107 3.97 -11.89 19.81
CA CYS A 107 4.23 -10.48 19.99
C CYS A 107 4.02 -9.69 18.69
N LYS A 108 3.61 -8.43 18.79
CA LYS A 108 3.64 -7.44 17.69
C LYS A 108 4.88 -6.55 17.87
N PRO A 109 6.00 -6.82 17.19
CA PRO A 109 7.16 -5.94 17.27
C PRO A 109 6.80 -4.51 16.86
N ASP A 110 7.47 -3.54 17.47
CA ASP A 110 7.33 -2.12 17.14
C ASP A 110 8.56 -1.63 16.38
N GLY A 111 8.68 -2.05 15.12
CA GLY A 111 9.76 -1.70 14.22
C GLY A 111 9.25 -1.17 12.90
N GLN A 112 10.13 -1.16 11.90
CA GLN A 112 9.73 -0.85 10.53
C GLN A 112 9.44 -2.14 9.76
N ASN A 113 8.19 -2.30 9.31
CA ASN A 113 7.84 -3.43 8.44
C ASN A 113 8.57 -3.33 7.09
N MET A 114 9.31 -4.40 6.74
CA MET A 114 10.14 -4.49 5.55
C MET A 114 10.18 -5.92 4.99
N TRP A 115 10.71 -6.05 3.78
CA TRP A 115 11.10 -7.34 3.22
C TRP A 115 12.62 -7.47 3.22
N LEU A 116 13.11 -8.66 3.56
CA LEU A 116 14.49 -9.06 3.35
C LEU A 116 14.55 -10.05 2.20
N LEU A 117 15.31 -9.71 1.18
CA LEU A 117 15.51 -10.51 -0.01
C LEU A 117 16.93 -11.07 0.02
N TRP A 118 17.07 -12.37 -0.07
CA TRP A 118 18.34 -13.03 -0.30
C TRP A 118 18.41 -13.43 -1.78
N ILE A 119 19.32 -12.78 -2.51
CA ILE A 119 19.51 -12.99 -3.95
C ILE A 119 20.97 -13.38 -4.16
N GLY A 120 21.20 -14.61 -4.61
CA GLY A 120 22.55 -15.16 -4.73
C GLY A 120 23.26 -15.17 -3.39
N ASN A 121 24.24 -14.29 -3.24
CA ASN A 121 25.07 -14.16 -2.04
C ASN A 121 24.73 -12.90 -1.22
N ILE A 122 23.73 -12.12 -1.61
CA ILE A 122 23.45 -10.79 -1.04
C ILE A 122 22.10 -10.78 -0.32
N TRP A 123 22.07 -10.18 0.87
CA TRP A 123 20.85 -9.80 1.56
C TRP A 123 20.54 -8.33 1.32
N TYR A 124 19.40 -8.07 0.72
CA TYR A 124 18.89 -6.76 0.37
C TYR A 124 17.62 -6.47 1.15
N LYS A 125 17.50 -5.27 1.72
CA LYS A 125 16.27 -4.84 2.37
C LYS A 125 15.43 -3.98 1.45
N PHE A 126 14.13 -4.20 1.44
CA PHE A 126 13.18 -3.48 0.59
C PHE A 126 11.95 -3.04 1.40
N SER A 127 11.46 -1.84 1.13
CA SER A 127 10.14 -1.37 1.56
C SER A 127 9.54 -0.53 0.44
N PRO A 128 8.22 -0.62 0.16
CA PRO A 128 7.57 0.26 -0.81
C PRO A 128 7.73 1.76 -0.54
N ARG A 129 8.05 2.14 0.72
CA ARG A 129 8.20 3.54 1.15
C ARG A 129 9.65 4.01 1.27
N CYS A 130 10.64 3.13 1.20
CA CYS A 130 12.04 3.49 1.41
C CYS A 130 12.94 2.84 0.33
N LYS A 131 13.84 3.63 -0.26
CA LYS A 131 14.89 3.08 -1.14
C LYS A 131 15.71 2.04 -0.36
N GLY A 132 15.73 0.82 -0.87
CA GLY A 132 16.39 -0.32 -0.23
C GLY A 132 17.93 -0.21 -0.22
N GLY A 133 18.57 -1.11 0.52
CA GLY A 133 20.03 -1.15 0.65
C GLY A 133 20.55 -2.55 1.02
N ILE A 134 21.82 -2.80 0.72
CA ILE A 134 22.50 -4.06 1.09
C ILE A 134 22.69 -4.10 2.61
N ARG A 135 22.46 -5.28 3.21
CA ARG A 135 22.52 -5.48 4.66
C ARG A 135 23.47 -6.57 5.13
N ALA A 136 23.63 -7.61 4.33
CA ALA A 136 24.64 -8.63 4.59
C ALA A 136 25.02 -9.30 3.28
N TRP A 137 26.12 -10.03 3.30
CA TRP A 137 26.47 -10.95 2.24
C TRP A 137 27.02 -12.26 2.84
N THR A 138 26.91 -13.32 2.06
CA THR A 138 27.51 -14.62 2.35
C THR A 138 28.49 -14.95 1.25
N TRP A 139 29.58 -15.64 1.57
CA TRP A 139 30.44 -16.20 0.55
C TRP A 139 30.09 -17.67 0.42
N SER A 140 29.29 -18.03 -0.59
CA SER A 140 29.07 -19.43 -0.95
C SER A 140 29.73 -19.72 -2.29
N ASN A 141 30.33 -20.91 -2.41
CA ASN A 141 30.94 -21.39 -3.66
C ASN A 141 29.90 -21.71 -4.75
N SER A 142 28.61 -21.55 -4.44
CA SER A 142 27.47 -21.79 -5.33
C SER A 142 26.53 -20.61 -5.20
N ALA A 143 26.77 -19.54 -5.96
CA ALA A 143 25.79 -18.46 -6.10
C ALA A 143 24.51 -19.11 -6.64
N SER A 144 23.48 -19.22 -5.81
CA SER A 144 22.22 -19.79 -6.24
C SER A 144 21.38 -18.70 -6.88
N ASP A 145 20.74 -18.98 -8.02
CA ASP A 145 19.76 -18.07 -8.65
C ASP A 145 18.45 -17.93 -7.85
N ARG A 146 18.44 -18.41 -6.60
CA ARG A 146 17.27 -18.45 -5.73
C ARG A 146 17.06 -17.08 -5.11
N ILE A 147 15.78 -16.72 -5.02
CA ILE A 147 15.32 -15.52 -4.32
C ILE A 147 14.57 -15.98 -3.09
N VAL A 148 15.14 -15.75 -1.91
CA VAL A 148 14.43 -15.98 -0.65
C VAL A 148 13.86 -14.66 -0.15
N VAL A 149 12.57 -14.64 0.21
CA VAL A 149 11.88 -13.42 0.66
C VAL A 149 11.26 -13.64 2.03
N LEU A 150 11.74 -12.86 3.00
CA LEU A 150 11.22 -12.81 4.36
C LEU A 150 10.47 -11.50 4.60
N SER A 151 9.35 -11.57 5.31
CA SER A 151 8.70 -10.40 5.90
C SER A 151 9.21 -10.22 7.32
N VAL A 152 9.73 -9.03 7.62
CA VAL A 152 10.37 -8.73 8.90
C VAL A 152 9.96 -7.37 9.44
N GLU A 153 10.20 -7.17 10.74
CA GLU A 153 10.31 -5.84 11.35
C GLU A 153 11.79 -5.54 11.58
N ASP A 154 12.28 -4.45 10.96
CA ASP A 154 13.62 -3.90 11.19
C ASP A 154 13.61 -3.16 12.54
N MET A 155 14.26 -3.77 13.52
CA MET A 155 14.44 -3.21 14.86
C MET A 155 15.81 -2.53 14.89
N ALA A 156 15.82 -1.19 14.87
CA ALA A 156 17.01 -0.36 14.66
C ALA A 156 18.27 -0.80 15.44
N SER A 157 18.12 -1.34 16.65
CA SER A 157 19.21 -1.80 17.52
C SER A 157 19.25 -3.31 17.77
N TYR A 158 18.27 -4.09 17.31
CA TYR A 158 18.11 -5.50 17.70
C TYR A 158 18.18 -6.47 16.52
N GLY A 159 18.15 -5.98 15.28
CA GLY A 159 18.16 -6.80 14.08
C GLY A 159 16.75 -6.98 13.51
N TYR A 160 16.48 -8.13 12.91
CA TYR A 160 15.27 -8.33 12.12
C TYR A 160 14.37 -9.39 12.77
N VAL A 161 13.19 -8.98 13.23
CA VAL A 161 12.21 -9.93 13.75
C VAL A 161 11.42 -10.50 12.59
N VAL A 162 11.52 -11.82 12.37
CA VAL A 162 10.81 -12.51 11.30
C VAL A 162 9.32 -12.60 11.66
N ILE A 163 8.48 -11.97 10.84
CA ILE A 163 7.02 -12.07 10.94
C ILE A 163 6.53 -13.22 10.05
N ASP A 164 7.04 -13.32 8.82
CA ASP A 164 6.55 -14.29 7.84
C ASP A 164 7.62 -14.68 6.82
N CYS A 165 7.38 -15.78 6.11
CA CYS A 165 8.21 -16.28 5.01
C CYS A 165 7.37 -16.34 3.73
N PHE A 166 7.77 -15.66 2.68
CA PHE A 166 7.08 -15.71 1.38
C PHE A 166 7.65 -16.77 0.45
N THR A 167 8.85 -17.26 0.74
CA THR A 167 9.47 -18.36 0.02
C THR A 167 10.15 -19.32 1.00
N ASN A 168 10.40 -20.55 0.57
CA ASN A 168 11.32 -21.47 1.27
C ASN A 168 12.80 -21.14 0.97
N GLU A 169 13.72 -21.93 1.51
CA GLU A 169 15.17 -21.85 1.25
C GLU A 169 15.57 -22.23 -0.19
N SER A 170 14.66 -22.86 -0.93
CA SER A 170 14.84 -23.18 -2.35
C SER A 170 14.38 -22.04 -3.27
N GLY A 171 13.68 -21.04 -2.74
CA GLY A 171 13.10 -19.93 -3.49
C GLY A 171 11.68 -20.18 -3.99
N ASP A 172 11.06 -21.31 -3.63
CA ASP A 172 9.69 -21.61 -4.01
C ASP A 172 8.71 -20.75 -3.20
N ILE A 173 7.70 -20.20 -3.87
CA ILE A 173 6.69 -19.34 -3.26
C ILE A 173 5.84 -20.13 -2.27
N ALA A 174 5.63 -19.55 -1.10
CA ALA A 174 4.79 -20.11 -0.04
C ALA A 174 3.34 -20.29 -0.52
N ASN A 175 2.73 -21.43 -0.17
CA ASN A 175 1.33 -21.68 -0.46
C ASN A 175 0.42 -20.70 0.30
N SER A 176 -0.79 -20.43 -0.22
CA SER A 176 -1.72 -19.43 0.36
C SER A 176 -2.22 -19.81 1.77
N SER A 177 -2.33 -21.11 2.08
CA SER A 177 -2.64 -21.61 3.42
C SER A 177 -1.37 -21.78 4.26
N ARG A 178 -0.91 -20.74 4.94
CA ARG A 178 0.37 -20.77 5.68
C ARG A 178 0.25 -21.46 7.02
N ASP A 179 0.99 -22.55 7.18
CA ASP A 179 1.20 -23.19 8.47
C ASP A 179 2.29 -22.47 9.28
N ILE A 180 1.99 -22.12 10.52
CA ILE A 180 2.91 -21.41 11.41
C ILE A 180 4.19 -22.23 11.65
N ASN A 181 4.08 -23.56 11.76
CA ASN A 181 5.26 -24.41 11.95
C ASN A 181 6.17 -24.37 10.72
N TRP A 182 5.59 -24.34 9.53
CA TRP A 182 6.34 -24.16 8.29
C TRP A 182 7.10 -22.83 8.28
N VAL A 183 6.46 -21.72 8.68
CA VAL A 183 7.13 -20.39 8.77
C VAL A 183 8.31 -20.45 9.75
N ILE A 184 8.11 -20.99 10.95
CA ILE A 184 9.17 -21.10 11.97
C ILE A 184 10.34 -21.94 11.46
N ASN A 185 10.06 -23.11 10.87
CA ASN A 185 11.08 -24.03 10.39
C ASN A 185 11.86 -23.46 9.20
N THR A 186 11.16 -22.78 8.29
CA THR A 186 11.75 -22.09 7.15
C THR A 186 12.67 -20.96 7.62
N ALA A 187 12.18 -20.09 8.50
CA ALA A 187 12.98 -19.01 9.10
C ALA A 187 14.23 -19.54 9.83
N ARG A 188 14.12 -20.64 10.59
CA ARG A 188 15.24 -21.29 11.26
C ARG A 188 16.27 -21.83 10.26
N THR A 189 15.81 -22.44 9.18
CA THR A 189 16.68 -22.99 8.14
C THR A 189 17.45 -21.86 7.47
N ILE A 190 16.76 -20.78 7.09
CA ILE A 190 17.37 -19.60 6.47
C ILE A 190 18.37 -18.92 7.43
N ALA A 191 18.04 -18.77 8.72
CA ALA A 191 18.94 -18.20 9.72
C ALA A 191 20.23 -19.00 9.90
N ARG A 192 20.18 -20.33 9.77
CA ARG A 192 21.37 -21.20 9.83
C ARG A 192 22.32 -21.00 8.65
N VAL A 193 21.79 -20.68 7.47
CA VAL A 193 22.61 -20.45 6.27
C VAL A 193 23.41 -19.15 6.38
N ASN A 194 22.91 -18.16 7.12
CA ASN A 194 23.63 -16.91 7.34
C ASN A 194 23.64 -16.46 8.81
N PRO A 195 24.57 -16.98 9.64
CA PRO A 195 24.64 -16.64 11.06
C PRO A 195 25.05 -15.18 11.34
N LYS A 196 25.50 -14.43 10.32
CA LYS A 196 25.91 -13.02 10.46
C LYS A 196 24.72 -12.05 10.39
N LEU A 197 23.58 -12.48 9.86
CA LEU A 197 22.37 -11.67 9.83
C LEU A 197 21.58 -11.92 11.13
N PRO A 198 21.35 -10.89 11.97
CA PRO A 198 20.67 -11.06 13.25
C PRO A 198 19.16 -11.25 13.03
N LEU A 199 18.76 -12.45 12.64
CA LEU A 199 17.36 -12.85 12.52
C LEU A 199 16.84 -13.31 13.89
N ILE A 200 15.79 -12.65 14.36
CA ILE A 200 15.05 -13.03 15.56
C ILE A 200 13.78 -13.75 15.12
N ILE A 201 13.60 -14.99 15.57
CA ILE A 201 12.44 -15.79 15.26
C ILE A 201 11.50 -15.74 16.46
N ARG A 202 10.29 -15.19 16.26
CA ARG A 202 9.30 -15.03 17.33
C ARG A 202 8.72 -16.38 17.77
N GLU A 203 8.32 -16.44 19.04
CA GLU A 203 7.60 -17.56 19.61
C GLU A 203 6.08 -17.41 19.44
N TYR A 204 5.38 -18.54 19.40
CA TYR A 204 3.94 -18.62 19.19
C TYR A 204 3.30 -19.46 20.29
N PHE A 205 2.18 -18.98 20.84
CA PHE A 205 1.51 -19.53 22.00
C PHE A 205 0.07 -19.90 21.67
N ASP A 206 -0.50 -20.86 22.40
CA ASP A 206 -1.92 -21.24 22.25
C ASP A 206 -2.88 -20.31 22.98
N ASP A 207 -2.39 -19.56 23.95
CA ASP A 207 -3.19 -18.68 24.79
C ASP A 207 -2.62 -17.26 24.89
N TYR A 208 -3.53 -16.30 25.06
CA TYR A 208 -3.19 -14.88 25.16
C TYR A 208 -2.38 -14.54 26.42
N SER A 209 -2.58 -15.26 27.53
CA SER A 209 -1.88 -14.96 28.79
C SER A 209 -0.39 -15.29 28.70
N SER A 210 -0.04 -16.41 28.05
CA SER A 210 1.35 -16.84 27.84
C SER A 210 2.14 -15.83 27.01
N VAL A 211 1.56 -15.29 25.94
CA VAL A 211 2.25 -14.27 25.12
C VAL A 211 2.45 -12.95 25.88
N ILE A 212 1.51 -12.56 26.75
CA ILE A 212 1.67 -11.36 27.59
C ILE A 212 2.84 -11.52 28.56
N GLU A 213 3.01 -12.71 29.14
CA GLU A 213 4.14 -12.99 30.01
C GLU A 213 5.47 -13.07 29.23
N TYR A 214 5.46 -13.65 28.03
CA TYR A 214 6.61 -13.66 27.12
C TYR A 214 7.04 -12.23 26.72
N ASN A 215 6.08 -11.36 26.40
CA ASN A 215 6.34 -9.98 26.01
C ASN A 215 7.13 -9.18 27.04
N LYS A 216 6.97 -9.47 28.34
CA LYS A 216 7.72 -8.80 29.42
C LYS A 216 9.23 -9.12 29.41
N ARG A 217 9.63 -10.19 28.72
CA ARG A 217 11.02 -10.70 28.70
C ARG A 217 11.76 -10.34 27.42
N LEU A 218 11.05 -9.82 26.42
CA LEU A 218 11.63 -9.42 25.15
C LEU A 218 12.48 -8.16 25.32
N LEU A 219 13.62 -8.15 24.64
CA LEU A 219 14.59 -7.04 24.71
C LEU A 219 14.27 -5.91 23.71
N TYR A 220 13.41 -6.18 22.73
CA TYR A 220 13.05 -5.21 21.70
C TYR A 220 11.65 -4.63 21.93
N PRO A 221 11.37 -3.40 21.45
CA PRO A 221 10.06 -2.77 21.57
C PRO A 221 8.90 -3.59 20.99
N ILE A 222 7.76 -3.57 21.66
CA ILE A 222 6.53 -4.29 21.28
C ILE A 222 5.36 -3.32 21.39
N ASP A 223 4.48 -3.33 20.40
CA ASP A 223 3.25 -2.52 20.32
C ASP A 223 2.00 -3.41 20.37
N GLY A 224 2.04 -4.47 21.20
CA GLY A 224 0.92 -5.35 21.48
C GLY A 224 1.10 -6.82 21.08
N VAL A 225 -0.02 -7.48 20.81
CA VAL A 225 -0.10 -8.92 20.49
C VAL A 225 -0.82 -9.09 19.16
N VAL A 226 -0.45 -10.10 18.39
CA VAL A 226 -1.23 -10.58 17.27
C VAL A 226 -1.68 -12.02 17.47
N ALA A 227 -2.92 -12.31 17.07
CA ALA A 227 -3.44 -13.66 16.92
C ALA A 227 -3.44 -14.03 15.43
N ILE A 228 -2.99 -15.24 15.10
CA ILE A 228 -2.78 -15.71 13.73
C ILE A 228 -3.50 -17.04 13.60
N ARG A 229 -4.39 -17.15 12.62
CA ARG A 229 -5.13 -18.39 12.36
C ARG A 229 -4.26 -19.35 11.57
N ASN A 230 -4.09 -20.58 12.07
CA ASN A 230 -3.23 -21.54 11.37
C ASN A 230 -3.85 -21.95 10.02
N GLY A 231 -3.03 -21.97 8.96
CA GLY A 231 -3.50 -22.30 7.61
C GLY A 231 -4.24 -21.16 6.89
N SER A 232 -4.17 -19.93 7.41
CA SER A 232 -4.82 -18.74 6.85
C SER A 232 -3.85 -17.55 6.81
N THR A 233 -4.16 -16.54 6.00
CA THR A 233 -3.44 -15.25 5.97
C THR A 233 -4.01 -14.21 6.95
N GLU A 234 -5.00 -14.60 7.75
CA GLU A 234 -5.66 -13.78 8.76
C GLU A 234 -4.76 -13.49 9.97
N ILE A 235 -4.62 -12.19 10.29
CA ILE A 235 -3.97 -11.72 11.51
C ILE A 235 -4.93 -10.78 12.26
N LEU A 236 -5.10 -11.00 13.56
CA LEU A 236 -5.84 -10.11 14.46
C LEU A 236 -4.86 -9.42 15.42
N LYS A 237 -4.66 -8.11 15.27
CA LYS A 237 -3.91 -7.24 16.15
C LYS A 237 -4.75 -6.91 17.38
N ILE A 238 -4.38 -7.45 18.53
CA ILE A 238 -5.10 -7.24 19.78
C ILE A 238 -4.62 -5.94 20.39
N LYS A 239 -5.50 -4.93 20.36
CA LYS A 239 -5.25 -3.58 20.89
C LYS A 239 -6.31 -3.27 21.95
N PRO A 240 -6.07 -3.65 23.23
CA PRO A 240 -7.01 -3.38 24.31
C PRO A 240 -7.06 -1.89 24.65
N ILE A 241 -5.92 -1.21 24.56
CA ILE A 241 -5.81 0.25 24.69
C ILE A 241 -5.96 0.86 23.31
N LYS A 242 -6.83 1.86 23.19
CA LYS A 242 -7.02 2.66 21.97
C LYS A 242 -6.44 4.05 22.19
N SER A 243 -6.07 4.73 21.10
CA SER A 243 -5.62 6.12 21.19
C SER A 243 -6.20 6.98 20.07
N ILE A 244 -6.41 8.26 20.37
CA ILE A 244 -6.83 9.31 19.45
C ILE A 244 -5.94 10.52 19.62
N GLU A 245 -5.67 11.23 18.53
CA GLU A 245 -4.89 12.46 18.55
C GLU A 245 -5.81 13.68 18.46
N LEU A 246 -5.74 14.58 19.45
CA LEU A 246 -6.60 15.75 19.59
C LEU A 246 -5.76 17.02 19.79
N ALA A 247 -6.25 18.17 19.33
CA ALA A 247 -5.60 19.46 19.52
C ALA A 247 -6.03 20.09 20.85
N LEU A 248 -5.08 20.64 21.60
CA LEU A 248 -5.39 21.44 22.78
C LEU A 248 -5.95 22.81 22.37
N ALA A 249 -7.17 23.11 22.78
CA ALA A 249 -7.84 24.39 22.61
C ALA A 249 -7.91 25.15 23.94
N GLU A 250 -8.44 26.38 23.89
CA GLU A 250 -8.63 27.22 25.06
C GLU A 250 -9.47 26.50 26.14
N ASP A 251 -9.26 26.89 27.39
CA ASP A 251 -9.90 26.29 28.57
C ASP A 251 -9.63 24.79 28.78
N GLY A 252 -8.58 24.23 28.16
CA GLY A 252 -8.20 22.82 28.32
C GLY A 252 -9.09 21.84 27.54
N LYS A 253 -9.82 22.31 26.52
CA LYS A 253 -10.62 21.44 25.65
C LYS A 253 -9.73 20.71 24.65
N LEU A 254 -9.99 19.44 24.41
CA LEU A 254 -9.32 18.66 23.36
C LEU A 254 -10.26 18.48 22.18
N THR A 255 -9.85 18.99 21.01
CA THR A 255 -10.66 19.06 19.81
C THR A 255 -10.12 18.22 18.66
N THR A 256 -11.01 17.79 17.77
CA THR A 256 -10.63 17.22 16.48
C THR A 256 -10.10 18.29 15.54
N SER A 257 -9.55 17.89 14.39
CA SER A 257 -9.17 18.83 13.32
C SER A 257 -10.35 19.59 12.73
N ASP A 258 -11.58 19.10 12.93
CA ASP A 258 -12.81 19.73 12.45
C ASP A 258 -13.44 20.66 13.50
N GLY A 259 -12.82 20.78 14.69
CA GLY A 259 -13.21 21.71 15.75
C GLY A 259 -14.18 21.13 16.79
N THR A 260 -14.54 19.85 16.67
CA THR A 260 -15.44 19.19 17.62
C THR A 260 -14.70 18.92 18.93
N VAL A 261 -15.28 19.36 20.05
CA VAL A 261 -14.75 19.07 21.40
C VAL A 261 -15.07 17.62 21.74
N VAL A 262 -14.04 16.84 22.07
CA VAL A 262 -14.18 15.41 22.41
C VAL A 262 -14.03 15.19 23.90
N ILE A 263 -13.01 15.80 24.51
CA ILE A 263 -12.66 15.60 25.93
C ILE A 263 -12.35 16.95 26.57
N GLN A 264 -12.82 17.14 27.80
CA GLN A 264 -12.36 18.23 28.66
C GLN A 264 -11.17 17.74 29.47
N CYS A 265 -9.97 18.25 29.19
CA CYS A 265 -8.78 17.92 29.95
C CYS A 265 -8.85 18.62 31.32
N PRO A 266 -8.50 17.94 32.43
CA PRO A 266 -8.33 18.61 33.72
C PRO A 266 -7.32 19.77 33.61
N ALA A 267 -7.61 20.90 34.26
CA ALA A 267 -6.81 22.12 34.13
C ALA A 267 -5.32 21.91 34.46
N HIS A 268 -5.02 21.07 35.46
CA HIS A 268 -3.64 20.75 35.87
C HIS A 268 -2.88 19.92 34.83
N ILE A 269 -3.56 19.17 33.96
CA ILE A 269 -2.93 18.45 32.84
C ILE A 269 -2.80 19.39 31.64
N ALA A 270 -3.85 20.18 31.35
CA ALA A 270 -3.83 21.13 30.24
C ALA A 270 -2.69 22.16 30.38
N SER A 271 -2.38 22.59 31.61
CA SER A 271 -1.27 23.52 31.88
C SER A 271 0.13 22.97 31.59
N LEU A 272 0.28 21.67 31.37
CA LEU A 272 1.56 21.04 31.04
C LEU A 272 1.92 21.18 29.55
N TYR A 273 0.98 21.62 28.72
CA TYR A 273 1.11 21.60 27.26
C TYR A 273 0.80 22.98 26.66
N GLU A 274 1.45 23.30 25.54
CA GLU A 274 1.20 24.54 24.82
C GLU A 274 -0.14 24.48 24.05
N LEU A 275 -0.82 25.62 23.94
CA LEU A 275 -2.03 25.73 23.14
C LEU A 275 -1.76 25.26 21.70
N HIS A 276 -2.74 24.57 21.10
CA HIS A 276 -2.67 23.93 19.78
C HIS A 276 -1.70 22.75 19.65
N SER A 277 -1.06 22.32 20.75
CA SER A 277 -0.32 21.05 20.76
C SER A 277 -1.24 19.90 20.40
N ILE A 278 -0.75 18.96 19.59
CA ILE A 278 -1.44 17.70 19.33
C ILE A 278 -1.10 16.75 20.46
N LEU A 279 -2.12 16.30 21.19
CA LEU A 279 -1.99 15.37 22.29
C LEU A 279 -2.59 14.02 21.88
N GLU A 280 -1.86 12.94 22.09
CA GLU A 280 -2.39 11.59 22.02
C GLU A 280 -3.04 11.26 23.36
N VAL A 281 -4.32 10.92 23.30
CA VAL A 281 -5.11 10.46 24.44
C VAL A 281 -5.29 8.97 24.27
N ARG A 282 -4.76 8.16 25.20
CA ARG A 282 -5.09 6.73 25.21
C ARG A 282 -6.12 6.41 26.27
N PHE A 283 -6.95 5.45 25.91
CA PHE A 283 -8.12 5.10 26.68
C PHE A 283 -8.51 3.64 26.52
N GLU A 284 -9.27 3.17 27.50
CA GLU A 284 -9.95 1.89 27.49
C GLU A 284 -11.45 2.11 27.57
N VAL A 285 -12.20 1.20 26.95
CA VAL A 285 -13.65 1.13 27.11
C VAL A 285 -13.97 0.12 28.20
N SER A 286 -14.66 0.58 29.24
CA SER A 286 -15.16 -0.31 30.28
C SER A 286 -16.54 -0.88 29.89
N ASN A 287 -16.91 -2.01 30.53
CA ASN A 287 -18.18 -2.71 30.30
C ASN A 287 -19.43 -1.84 30.50
N SER A 288 -19.31 -0.67 31.15
CA SER A 288 -20.41 0.28 31.38
C SER A 288 -20.63 1.28 30.24
N ASN A 289 -20.06 1.05 29.06
CA ASN A 289 -20.00 2.02 27.96
C ASN A 289 -19.36 3.37 28.36
N SER A 290 -18.38 3.35 29.27
CA SER A 290 -17.62 4.54 29.64
C SER A 290 -16.16 4.44 29.21
N ILE A 291 -15.63 5.58 28.73
CA ILE A 291 -14.23 5.74 28.35
C ILE A 291 -13.42 6.08 29.60
N LYS A 292 -12.43 5.25 29.92
CA LYS A 292 -11.42 5.56 30.91
C LYS A 292 -10.16 6.04 30.20
N VAL A 293 -9.84 7.32 30.34
CA VAL A 293 -8.55 7.87 29.87
C VAL A 293 -7.45 7.32 30.77
N LEU A 294 -6.40 6.78 30.15
CA LEU A 294 -5.24 6.20 30.83
C LEU A 294 -4.10 7.22 30.92
N ASP A 295 -3.76 7.82 29.78
CA ASP A 295 -2.62 8.70 29.60
C ASP A 295 -2.90 9.76 28.50
N ILE A 296 -2.24 10.91 28.65
CA ILE A 296 -2.26 12.01 27.69
C ILE A 296 -0.82 12.50 27.53
N PHE A 297 -0.30 12.53 26.31
CA PHE A 297 1.06 13.01 26.01
C PHE A 297 1.14 13.74 24.67
N SER A 298 2.14 14.60 24.53
CA SER A 298 2.32 15.42 23.32
C SER A 298 2.90 14.62 22.15
N ARG A 299 2.36 14.87 20.95
CA ARG A 299 2.79 14.34 19.66
C ARG A 299 3.44 15.43 18.82
N VAL A 300 4.68 15.76 19.17
CA VAL A 300 5.48 16.79 18.48
C VAL A 300 5.74 16.48 17.00
N ASP A 301 5.60 15.22 16.59
CA ASP A 301 5.71 14.75 15.21
C ASP A 301 4.46 15.05 14.36
N LYS A 302 3.35 15.47 14.97
CA LYS A 302 2.07 15.67 14.30
C LYS A 302 1.73 17.15 14.18
N THR A 303 1.32 17.53 12.98
CA THR A 303 0.86 18.90 12.69
C THR A 303 -0.66 19.07 12.85
N ASN A 304 -1.42 17.98 12.86
CA ASN A 304 -2.88 18.01 12.89
C ASN A 304 -3.43 16.90 13.80
N ALA A 305 -4.54 17.21 14.46
CA ALA A 305 -5.37 16.24 15.17
C ALA A 305 -6.07 15.28 14.20
N ASN A 306 -6.67 14.22 14.74
CA ASN A 306 -7.60 13.36 14.00
C ASN A 306 -8.88 14.12 13.64
N SER A 307 -9.49 13.74 12.51
CA SER A 307 -10.82 14.23 12.09
C SER A 307 -11.94 13.63 12.93
N ASP A 308 -13.13 14.22 12.86
CA ASP A 308 -14.34 13.70 13.52
C ASP A 308 -14.62 12.25 13.12
N SER A 309 -14.45 11.95 11.84
CA SER A 309 -14.64 10.60 11.30
C SER A 309 -13.63 9.61 11.86
N ALA A 310 -12.35 9.99 11.95
CA ALA A 310 -11.31 9.13 12.49
C ALA A 310 -11.53 8.86 13.99
N VAL A 311 -11.79 9.90 14.77
CA VAL A 311 -12.10 9.77 16.21
C VAL A 311 -13.35 8.91 16.43
N SER A 312 -14.44 9.17 15.70
CA SER A 312 -15.67 8.37 15.82
C SER A 312 -15.42 6.90 15.47
N ASN A 313 -14.61 6.62 14.45
CA ASN A 313 -14.25 5.25 14.09
C ASN A 313 -13.44 4.54 15.17
N VAL A 314 -12.44 5.22 15.76
CA VAL A 314 -11.64 4.64 16.85
C VAL A 314 -12.54 4.35 18.06
N ILE A 315 -13.36 5.31 18.47
CA ILE A 315 -14.28 5.14 19.60
C ILE A 315 -15.29 4.01 19.34
N ARG A 316 -15.91 3.95 18.15
CA ARG A 316 -16.81 2.85 17.77
C ARG A 316 -16.10 1.49 17.80
N SER A 317 -14.86 1.42 17.32
CA SER A 317 -14.05 0.20 17.35
C SER A 317 -13.66 -0.23 18.76
N ALA A 318 -13.68 0.69 19.72
CA ALA A 318 -13.42 0.41 21.12
C ALA A 318 -14.66 -0.19 21.81
N TYR A 319 -15.86 0.26 21.43
CA TYR A 319 -17.15 -0.23 21.99
C TYR A 319 -17.66 -1.51 21.33
N LYS A 320 -17.35 -1.74 20.06
CA LYS A 320 -17.80 -2.94 19.34
C LYS A 320 -16.79 -4.07 19.46
N VAL A 321 -17.26 -5.25 19.85
CA VAL A 321 -16.63 -6.50 19.38
C VAL A 321 -16.89 -6.52 17.87
N LEU A 322 -15.84 -6.46 17.06
CA LEU A 322 -15.99 -6.55 15.60
C LEU A 322 -16.73 -7.85 15.28
N THR A 323 -17.90 -7.72 14.67
CA THR A 323 -18.63 -8.89 14.19
C THR A 323 -17.87 -9.48 12.99
N PRO A 324 -18.05 -10.76 12.68
CA PRO A 324 -17.55 -11.32 11.42
C PRO A 324 -17.92 -10.46 10.19
N GLU A 325 -19.15 -9.94 10.14
CA GLU A 325 -19.64 -9.03 9.09
C GLU A 325 -18.83 -7.73 8.98
N ASP A 326 -18.45 -7.12 10.11
CA ASP A 326 -17.62 -5.90 10.12
C ASP A 326 -16.22 -6.19 9.53
N ASN A 327 -15.67 -7.38 9.79
CA ASN A 327 -14.38 -7.82 9.24
C ASN A 327 -14.47 -8.10 7.74
N GLU A 328 -15.53 -8.77 7.27
CA GLU A 328 -15.77 -9.01 5.84
C GLU A 328 -15.88 -7.69 5.07
N ARG A 329 -16.63 -6.73 5.61
CA ARG A 329 -16.76 -5.39 5.02
C ARG A 329 -15.41 -4.68 4.93
N ARG A 330 -14.61 -4.73 5.99
CA ARG A 330 -13.29 -4.11 6.00
C ARG A 330 -12.35 -4.78 5.00
N ALA A 331 -12.46 -6.10 4.83
CA ALA A 331 -11.74 -6.85 3.81
C ALA A 331 -12.14 -6.45 2.38
N ALA A 332 -13.44 -6.30 2.12
CA ALA A 332 -13.91 -5.78 0.85
C ALA A 332 -13.38 -4.36 0.58
N LEU A 333 -13.44 -3.45 1.56
CA LEU A 333 -12.92 -2.08 1.44
C LEU A 333 -11.41 -2.04 1.14
N LEU A 334 -10.60 -2.84 1.83
CA LEU A 334 -9.16 -2.90 1.58
C LEU A 334 -8.85 -3.46 0.19
N TRP A 335 -9.59 -4.48 -0.24
CA TRP A 335 -9.45 -5.02 -1.60
C TRP A 335 -9.84 -3.97 -2.64
N CYS A 336 -10.96 -3.25 -2.45
CA CYS A 336 -11.37 -2.16 -3.33
C CYS A 336 -10.30 -1.05 -3.41
N ASN A 337 -9.66 -0.70 -2.29
CA ASN A 337 -8.54 0.26 -2.30
C ASN A 337 -7.32 -0.28 -3.05
N SER A 338 -7.00 -1.56 -2.90
CA SER A 338 -5.93 -2.20 -3.68
C SER A 338 -6.25 -2.18 -5.18
N LEU A 339 -7.52 -2.41 -5.54
CA LEU A 339 -7.98 -2.35 -6.92
C LEU A 339 -7.82 -0.96 -7.51
N ARG A 340 -8.25 0.08 -6.78
CA ARG A 340 -8.04 1.48 -7.18
C ARG A 340 -6.58 1.77 -7.47
N LYS A 341 -5.69 1.39 -6.54
CA LYS A 341 -4.25 1.59 -6.69
C LYS A 341 -3.70 0.90 -7.94
N ASN A 342 -4.06 -0.36 -8.17
CA ASN A 342 -3.60 -1.10 -9.34
C ASN A 342 -4.14 -0.50 -10.65
N LEU A 343 -5.40 -0.04 -10.68
CA LEU A 343 -5.97 0.64 -11.84
C LEU A 343 -5.24 1.96 -12.14
N HIS A 344 -4.93 2.75 -11.11
CA HIS A 344 -4.11 3.93 -11.29
C HIS A 344 -2.73 3.56 -11.83
N MET A 345 -2.06 2.55 -11.30
CA MET A 345 -0.75 2.11 -11.82
C MET A 345 -0.82 1.70 -13.29
N LEU A 346 -1.83 0.90 -13.68
CA LEU A 346 -2.03 0.48 -15.07
C LEU A 346 -2.27 1.65 -16.02
N ALA A 347 -3.07 2.63 -15.59
CA ALA A 347 -3.28 3.84 -16.36
C ALA A 347 -1.94 4.58 -16.56
N LEU A 348 -1.18 4.77 -15.49
CA LEU A 348 0.08 5.52 -15.50
C LEU A 348 1.18 4.83 -16.33
N GLU A 349 1.29 3.51 -16.29
CA GLU A 349 2.23 2.73 -17.12
C GLU A 349 2.00 2.95 -18.62
N ARG A 350 0.75 3.21 -19.01
CA ARG A 350 0.35 3.50 -20.38
C ARG A 350 0.33 5.00 -20.70
N THR A 351 0.62 5.86 -19.72
CA THR A 351 0.63 7.31 -19.90
C THR A 351 2.06 7.83 -20.11
N SER A 352 2.29 8.68 -21.11
CA SER A 352 3.59 9.35 -21.31
C SER A 352 3.88 10.39 -20.23
N SER A 353 5.14 10.82 -20.08
CA SER A 353 5.50 11.97 -19.23
C SER A 353 4.85 13.28 -19.72
N ASN A 354 4.52 14.21 -18.80
CA ASN A 354 3.82 15.48 -19.04
C ASN A 354 2.35 15.33 -19.49
N SER A 355 1.69 14.27 -19.04
CA SER A 355 0.30 13.99 -19.41
C SER A 355 -0.69 14.51 -18.37
N ILE A 356 -1.92 14.77 -18.84
CA ILE A 356 -3.07 15.07 -17.99
C ILE A 356 -3.90 13.81 -17.80
N VAL A 357 -4.19 13.48 -16.55
CA VAL A 357 -5.13 12.43 -16.16
C VAL A 357 -6.37 13.11 -15.57
N VAL A 358 -7.54 12.74 -16.07
CA VAL A 358 -8.83 13.23 -15.55
C VAL A 358 -9.40 12.16 -14.62
N ASP A 359 -9.65 12.51 -13.36
CA ASP A 359 -10.25 11.64 -12.35
C ASP A 359 -11.67 12.14 -12.04
N ILE A 360 -12.66 11.32 -12.37
CA ILE A 360 -14.09 11.63 -12.22
C ILE A 360 -14.60 10.93 -10.96
N GLY A 361 -15.09 11.71 -9.99
CA GLY A 361 -15.73 11.19 -8.79
C GLY A 361 -14.74 10.50 -7.85
N THR A 362 -13.90 11.30 -7.18
CA THR A 362 -12.78 10.86 -6.31
C THR A 362 -13.18 10.05 -5.06
N GLY A 363 -14.48 9.80 -4.84
CA GLY A 363 -15.00 8.98 -3.75
C GLY A 363 -14.58 9.49 -2.37
N THR A 364 -14.96 10.73 -2.00
CA THR A 364 -14.51 11.42 -0.77
C THR A 364 -12.99 11.65 -0.69
N GLY A 365 -12.31 11.68 -1.83
CA GLY A 365 -10.86 11.78 -1.95
C GLY A 365 -10.11 10.47 -1.72
N GLN A 366 -10.78 9.32 -1.64
CA GLN A 366 -10.12 8.02 -1.49
C GLN A 366 -9.22 7.68 -2.70
N SER A 367 -9.52 8.22 -3.89
CA SER A 367 -8.61 8.09 -5.04
C SER A 367 -7.25 8.74 -4.77
N LEU A 368 -7.20 9.82 -3.98
CA LEU A 368 -5.95 10.53 -3.63
C LEU A 368 -4.96 9.67 -2.83
N ASP A 369 -5.44 8.70 -2.04
CA ASP A 369 -4.57 7.75 -1.31
C ASP A 369 -3.93 6.72 -2.23
N SER A 370 -4.52 6.53 -3.41
CA SER A 370 -4.12 5.55 -4.41
C SER A 370 -3.30 6.16 -5.55
N ILE A 371 -3.38 7.49 -5.74
CA ILE A 371 -2.62 8.22 -6.76
C ILE A 371 -1.14 8.21 -6.40
N PRO A 372 -0.29 7.57 -7.23
CA PRO A 372 1.15 7.67 -7.07
C PRO A 372 1.56 9.14 -7.23
N GLN A 373 2.37 9.66 -6.30
CA GLN A 373 2.97 11.00 -6.41
C GLN A 373 4.08 11.00 -7.47
N LEU A 374 3.71 10.74 -8.73
CA LEU A 374 4.64 10.80 -9.85
C LEU A 374 4.85 12.26 -10.22
N GLU A 375 6.11 12.70 -10.20
CA GLU A 375 6.49 14.07 -10.53
C GLU A 375 6.18 14.46 -11.99
N SER A 376 5.84 13.49 -12.84
CA SER A 376 5.70 13.63 -14.28
C SER A 376 4.27 13.84 -14.78
N ILE A 377 3.24 13.81 -13.93
CA ILE A 377 1.82 13.78 -14.36
C ILE A 377 1.00 14.86 -13.62
N SER A 378 0.05 15.44 -14.34
CA SER A 378 -0.89 16.43 -13.80
C SER A 378 -2.31 15.85 -13.74
N TYR A 379 -3.06 16.20 -12.71
CA TYR A 379 -4.40 15.66 -12.46
C TYR A 379 -5.49 16.74 -12.55
N VAL A 380 -6.61 16.39 -13.16
CA VAL A 380 -7.85 17.18 -13.13
C VAL A 380 -8.91 16.35 -12.43
N PHE A 381 -9.37 16.80 -11.27
CA PHE A 381 -10.41 16.15 -10.48
C PHE A 381 -11.77 16.77 -10.78
N ILE A 382 -12.71 15.97 -11.28
CA ILE A 382 -14.10 16.40 -11.53
C ILE A 382 -14.96 15.86 -10.37
N GLU A 383 -15.51 16.78 -9.58
CA GLU A 383 -16.34 16.45 -8.42
C GLU A 383 -17.56 17.39 -8.34
N PRO A 384 -18.79 16.89 -8.50
CA PRO A 384 -19.98 17.74 -8.47
C PRO A 384 -20.33 18.26 -7.06
N ASP A 385 -19.89 17.58 -6.00
CA ASP A 385 -20.18 17.97 -4.62
C ASP A 385 -19.18 19.01 -4.09
N ALA A 386 -19.65 20.24 -3.88
CA ALA A 386 -18.82 21.36 -3.41
C ALA A 386 -18.16 21.11 -2.04
N SER A 387 -18.81 20.34 -1.14
CA SER A 387 -18.23 20.00 0.16
C SER A 387 -17.05 19.03 -0.01
N ARG A 388 -17.17 18.08 -0.94
CA ARG A 388 -16.09 17.17 -1.30
C ARG A 388 -14.96 17.89 -2.02
N CYS A 389 -15.24 18.85 -2.91
CA CYS A 389 -14.20 19.69 -3.52
C CYS A 389 -13.34 20.38 -2.45
N LYS A 390 -13.95 20.92 -1.39
CA LYS A 390 -13.20 21.53 -0.27
C LYS A 390 -12.33 20.50 0.48
N SER A 391 -12.84 19.28 0.68
CA SER A 391 -12.07 18.19 1.28
C SER A 391 -10.85 17.79 0.43
N ILE A 392 -11.06 17.60 -0.88
CA ILE A 392 -10.00 17.29 -1.85
C ILE A 392 -8.95 18.42 -1.87
N ALA A 393 -9.40 19.68 -1.92
CA ALA A 393 -8.54 20.86 -1.93
C ALA A 393 -7.64 20.93 -0.70
N ARG A 394 -8.20 20.68 0.50
CA ARG A 394 -7.46 20.61 1.76
C ARG A 394 -6.38 19.52 1.71
N ARG A 395 -6.70 18.32 1.20
CA ARG A 395 -5.78 17.18 1.11
C ARG A 395 -4.64 17.41 0.11
N LEU A 396 -4.94 18.06 -1.01
CA LEU A 396 -3.95 18.40 -2.04
C LEU A 396 -3.14 19.66 -1.70
N GLY A 397 -3.50 20.39 -0.63
CA GLY A 397 -2.88 21.67 -0.30
C GLY A 397 -3.15 22.77 -1.33
N THR A 398 -4.19 22.62 -2.16
CA THR A 398 -4.58 23.64 -3.15
C THR A 398 -5.74 24.47 -2.62
N ARG A 399 -5.75 25.77 -2.95
CA ARG A 399 -6.88 26.67 -2.66
C ARG A 399 -7.80 26.88 -3.87
N LYS A 400 -7.38 26.42 -5.05
CA LYS A 400 -8.06 26.75 -6.31
C LYS A 400 -9.01 25.62 -6.71
N ILE A 401 -10.30 25.90 -6.61
CA ILE A 401 -11.40 25.10 -7.15
C ILE A 401 -12.02 25.92 -8.28
N LEU A 402 -12.15 25.33 -9.46
CA LEU A 402 -12.83 25.94 -10.60
C LEU A 402 -14.32 25.64 -10.49
N ASN A 403 -15.15 26.68 -10.50
CA ASN A 403 -16.61 26.52 -10.39
C ASN A 403 -17.32 26.61 -11.74
N ALA A 404 -16.65 27.13 -12.78
CA ALA A 404 -17.15 27.13 -14.15
C ALA A 404 -16.26 26.24 -15.04
N PRO A 405 -16.84 25.37 -15.90
CA PRO A 405 -16.06 24.54 -16.82
C PRO A 405 -15.09 25.34 -17.69
N THR A 406 -15.49 26.54 -18.13
CA THR A 406 -14.70 27.43 -18.98
C THR A 406 -13.40 27.92 -18.34
N ASP A 407 -13.31 27.93 -17.01
CA ASP A 407 -12.11 28.36 -16.27
C ASP A 407 -10.92 27.41 -16.45
N ILE A 408 -11.12 26.19 -16.98
CA ILE A 408 -10.02 25.26 -17.22
C ILE A 408 -9.16 25.64 -18.42
N ILE A 409 -9.73 26.32 -19.43
CA ILE A 409 -9.04 26.69 -20.66
C ILE A 409 -7.70 27.41 -20.39
N PRO A 410 -7.64 28.48 -19.56
CA PRO A 410 -6.37 29.12 -19.23
C PRO A 410 -5.43 28.26 -18.38
N MET A 411 -5.93 27.21 -17.74
CA MET A 411 -5.15 26.34 -16.83
C MET A 411 -4.46 25.18 -17.55
N ILE A 412 -4.93 24.76 -18.73
CA ILE A 412 -4.42 23.61 -19.47
C ILE A 412 -2.92 23.74 -19.77
N LYS A 413 -2.47 24.93 -20.18
CA LYS A 413 -1.03 25.18 -20.40
C LYS A 413 -0.22 24.93 -19.12
N SER A 414 -0.71 25.41 -17.98
CA SER A 414 -0.04 25.24 -16.68
C SER A 414 -0.05 23.78 -16.20
N LEU A 415 -1.08 23.01 -16.54
CA LEU A 415 -1.13 21.56 -16.29
C LEU A 415 -0.10 20.83 -17.14
N LYS A 416 0.01 21.15 -18.43
CA LYS A 416 1.00 20.54 -19.35
C LYS A 416 2.44 20.86 -18.98
N THR A 417 2.71 22.12 -18.60
CA THR A 417 4.05 22.53 -18.13
C THR A 417 4.32 22.13 -16.69
N ARG A 418 3.35 21.53 -16.00
CA ARG A 418 3.41 21.13 -14.58
C ARG A 418 3.65 22.28 -13.60
N ALA A 419 3.40 23.52 -14.02
CA ALA A 419 3.30 24.65 -13.11
C ALA A 419 2.13 24.46 -12.11
N VAL A 420 1.11 23.72 -12.53
CA VAL A 420 0.03 23.22 -11.67
C VAL A 420 -0.01 21.71 -11.79
N ARG A 421 0.12 20.99 -10.67
CA ARG A 421 0.10 19.52 -10.64
C ARG A 421 -1.31 18.94 -10.50
N SER A 422 -2.21 19.69 -9.88
CA SER A 422 -3.57 19.24 -9.61
C SER A 422 -4.54 20.39 -9.67
N LEU A 423 -5.69 20.14 -10.29
CA LEU A 423 -6.79 21.09 -10.41
C LEU A 423 -8.09 20.39 -10.03
N ILE A 424 -8.99 21.11 -9.38
CA ILE A 424 -10.30 20.60 -8.99
C ILE A 424 -11.35 21.41 -9.74
N MET A 425 -12.28 20.74 -10.40
CA MET A 425 -13.44 21.33 -11.05
C MET A 425 -14.70 20.90 -10.30
N ASN A 426 -15.47 21.87 -9.80
CA ASN A 426 -16.76 21.64 -9.19
C ASN A 426 -17.87 21.68 -10.24
N CYS A 427 -18.00 20.59 -10.99
CA CYS A 427 -18.99 20.41 -12.05
C CYS A 427 -19.21 18.92 -12.34
N THR A 428 -20.21 18.61 -13.15
CA THR A 428 -20.40 17.28 -13.73
C THR A 428 -19.62 17.12 -15.05
N VAL A 429 -19.46 15.88 -15.51
CA VAL A 429 -18.88 15.62 -16.84
C VAL A 429 -19.81 16.14 -17.94
N SER A 430 -21.12 16.02 -17.73
CA SER A 430 -22.15 16.52 -18.65
C SER A 430 -22.03 18.04 -18.83
N ASP A 431 -21.75 18.80 -17.76
CA ASP A 431 -21.51 20.26 -17.85
C ASP A 431 -20.30 20.59 -18.74
N ILE A 432 -19.24 19.77 -18.69
CA ILE A 432 -18.05 19.95 -19.54
C ILE A 432 -18.40 19.65 -20.99
N LEU A 433 -19.13 18.58 -21.26
CA LEU A 433 -19.51 18.15 -22.61
C LEU A 433 -20.50 19.09 -23.29
N GLN A 434 -21.28 19.87 -22.53
CA GLN A 434 -22.13 20.93 -23.07
C GLN A 434 -21.34 22.14 -23.62
N HIS A 435 -20.03 22.21 -23.33
CA HIS A 435 -19.15 23.26 -23.79
C HIS A 435 -18.10 22.70 -24.75
N ASP A 436 -18.40 22.61 -26.05
CA ASP A 436 -17.53 22.04 -27.10
C ASP A 436 -16.07 22.51 -27.01
N LYS A 437 -15.85 23.80 -26.80
CA LYS A 437 -14.49 24.35 -26.66
C LYS A 437 -13.76 23.84 -25.41
N VAL A 438 -14.48 23.63 -24.31
CA VAL A 438 -13.90 23.12 -23.06
C VAL A 438 -13.58 21.64 -23.21
N SER A 439 -14.53 20.85 -23.71
CA SER A 439 -14.33 19.42 -23.95
C SER A 439 -13.18 19.18 -24.92
N ASP A 440 -13.11 19.89 -26.04
CA ASP A 440 -12.03 19.73 -27.02
C ASP A 440 -10.66 20.07 -26.43
N VAL A 441 -10.53 21.16 -25.69
CA VAL A 441 -9.25 21.57 -25.10
C VAL A 441 -8.82 20.64 -23.97
N LEU A 442 -9.75 20.19 -23.12
CA LEU A 442 -9.42 19.29 -22.03
C LEU A 442 -9.09 17.88 -22.53
N PHE A 443 -9.96 17.31 -23.36
CA PHE A 443 -9.88 15.93 -23.77
C PHE A 443 -8.80 15.68 -24.83
N SER A 444 -8.49 16.65 -25.71
CA SER A 444 -7.32 16.53 -26.62
C SER A 444 -5.97 16.41 -25.89
N GLU A 445 -5.90 16.90 -24.65
CA GLU A 445 -4.69 16.86 -23.82
C GLU A 445 -4.73 15.75 -22.75
N THR A 446 -5.89 15.13 -22.56
CA THR A 446 -6.10 14.06 -21.60
C THR A 446 -5.59 12.74 -22.18
N ARG A 447 -4.82 12.00 -21.38
CA ARG A 447 -4.25 10.71 -21.82
C ARG A 447 -4.91 9.51 -21.19
N ALA A 448 -5.59 9.69 -20.07
CA ALA A 448 -6.36 8.65 -19.41
C ALA A 448 -7.49 9.29 -18.60
N ILE A 449 -8.61 8.58 -18.54
CA ILE A 449 -9.72 8.89 -17.63
C ILE A 449 -9.76 7.83 -16.54
N MET A 450 -9.81 8.28 -15.30
CA MET A 450 -9.98 7.46 -14.10
C MET A 450 -11.39 7.62 -13.57
N CYS A 451 -12.07 6.51 -13.32
CA CYS A 451 -13.40 6.48 -12.73
C CYS A 451 -13.52 5.33 -11.73
N THR A 452 -13.08 5.52 -10.49
CA THR A 452 -13.08 4.43 -9.50
C THR A 452 -14.35 4.44 -8.65
N PHE A 453 -15.25 3.49 -8.88
CA PHE A 453 -16.59 3.40 -8.26
C PHE A 453 -17.50 4.60 -8.56
N SER A 454 -17.23 5.30 -9.65
CA SER A 454 -18.02 6.43 -10.13
C SER A 454 -18.55 6.22 -11.56
N MET A 455 -18.08 5.20 -12.28
CA MET A 455 -18.43 5.00 -13.70
C MET A 455 -19.92 4.87 -13.95
N HIS A 456 -20.65 4.23 -13.04
CA HIS A 456 -22.09 4.02 -13.18
C HIS A 456 -22.90 5.33 -13.19
N PHE A 457 -22.32 6.44 -12.70
CA PHE A 457 -22.95 7.76 -12.76
C PHE A 457 -22.70 8.51 -14.08
N VAL A 458 -21.74 8.07 -14.90
CA VAL A 458 -21.25 8.82 -16.07
C VAL A 458 -21.09 7.94 -17.31
N VAL A 459 -21.80 6.82 -17.39
CA VAL A 459 -21.57 5.80 -18.43
C VAL A 459 -21.80 6.36 -19.84
N ASN A 460 -22.82 7.20 -20.02
CA ASN A 460 -23.16 7.80 -21.30
C ASN A 460 -22.09 8.81 -21.75
N GLU A 461 -21.60 9.61 -20.82
CA GLU A 461 -20.51 10.56 -21.05
C GLU A 461 -19.22 9.82 -21.39
N LEU A 462 -18.92 8.70 -20.72
CA LEU A 462 -17.74 7.89 -21.01
C LEU A 462 -17.80 7.26 -22.41
N HIS A 463 -18.97 6.80 -22.86
CA HIS A 463 -19.17 6.37 -24.26
C HIS A 463 -18.84 7.46 -25.26
N TYR A 464 -19.38 8.65 -25.01
CA TYR A 464 -19.12 9.81 -25.86
C TYR A 464 -17.62 10.13 -25.89
N ILE A 465 -16.96 10.13 -24.72
CA ILE A 465 -15.55 10.47 -24.63
C ILE A 465 -14.66 9.42 -25.30
N ALA A 466 -14.90 8.14 -25.03
CA ALA A 466 -14.16 7.03 -25.64
C ALA A 466 -14.31 7.03 -27.16
N SER A 467 -15.54 7.22 -27.66
CA SER A 467 -15.83 7.17 -29.10
C SER A 467 -15.32 8.37 -29.88
N ASN A 468 -15.44 9.60 -29.32
CA ASN A 468 -15.11 10.82 -30.05
C ASN A 468 -13.66 11.29 -29.84
N TYR A 469 -13.07 11.02 -28.67
CA TYR A 469 -11.70 11.46 -28.35
C TYR A 469 -10.70 10.30 -28.30
N GLY A 470 -11.15 9.03 -28.31
CA GLY A 470 -10.26 7.87 -28.27
C GLY A 470 -9.47 7.75 -26.96
N ILE A 471 -9.96 8.35 -25.88
CA ILE A 471 -9.24 8.39 -24.61
C ILE A 471 -9.46 7.08 -23.87
N PRO A 472 -8.38 6.40 -23.43
CA PRO A 472 -8.50 5.19 -22.65
C PRO A 472 -9.15 5.47 -21.29
N VAL A 473 -10.19 4.71 -20.96
CA VAL A 473 -10.90 4.77 -19.68
C VAL A 473 -10.45 3.62 -18.80
N TYR A 474 -10.07 3.95 -17.57
CA TYR A 474 -9.74 2.99 -16.51
C TYR A 474 -10.68 3.24 -15.35
N GLY A 475 -11.45 2.24 -14.99
CA GLY A 475 -12.34 2.40 -13.86
C GLY A 475 -12.89 1.09 -13.36
N CYS A 476 -13.64 1.20 -12.28
CA CYS A 476 -14.37 0.08 -11.71
C CYS A 476 -15.75 0.52 -11.27
N ALA A 477 -16.69 -0.41 -11.34
CA ALA A 477 -18.04 -0.25 -10.85
C ALA A 477 -18.56 -1.59 -10.34
N TYR A 478 -19.59 -1.53 -9.50
CA TYR A 478 -20.42 -2.70 -9.29
C TYR A 478 -21.27 -2.89 -10.54
N VAL A 479 -21.11 -4.04 -11.19
CA VAL A 479 -21.76 -4.36 -12.46
C VAL A 479 -22.44 -5.70 -12.32
N TYR A 480 -23.61 -5.81 -12.94
CA TYR A 480 -24.48 -6.97 -12.78
C TYR A 480 -24.63 -7.71 -14.12
N ASP A 481 -24.61 -9.04 -14.05
CA ASP A 481 -24.77 -9.92 -15.22
C ASP A 481 -26.25 -10.11 -15.62
N GLY A 482 -27.21 -9.83 -14.72
CA GLY A 482 -28.66 -9.92 -14.96
C GLY A 482 -29.48 -9.62 -13.71
N MET A 483 -30.82 -9.64 -13.80
CA MET A 483 -31.76 -9.54 -12.67
C MET A 483 -32.67 -10.77 -12.61
N ASN A 484 -33.14 -11.16 -11.42
CA ASN A 484 -34.17 -12.19 -11.31
C ASN A 484 -35.56 -11.64 -11.74
N ASN A 485 -36.57 -12.50 -11.81
CA ASN A 485 -37.92 -12.12 -12.26
C ASN A 485 -38.61 -11.08 -11.36
N ASP A 486 -38.12 -10.88 -10.13
CA ASP A 486 -38.67 -9.92 -9.16
C ASP A 486 -37.91 -8.59 -9.14
N GLY A 487 -36.90 -8.41 -10.02
CA GLY A 487 -36.04 -7.22 -10.03
C GLY A 487 -35.13 -7.12 -8.80
N ILE A 488 -34.89 -8.25 -8.11
CA ILE A 488 -34.08 -8.32 -6.89
C ILE A 488 -32.78 -9.06 -7.20
N LEU A 489 -31.66 -8.42 -6.88
CA LEU A 489 -30.37 -9.07 -6.76
C LEU A 489 -30.08 -9.29 -5.28
N VAL A 490 -30.26 -10.53 -4.83
CA VAL A 490 -29.86 -10.96 -3.49
C VAL A 490 -28.48 -11.61 -3.59
N ASN A 491 -27.48 -11.01 -2.93
CA ASN A 491 -26.26 -11.73 -2.61
C ASN A 491 -26.46 -12.49 -1.28
N GLU A 492 -26.00 -13.74 -1.21
CA GLU A 492 -26.17 -14.63 -0.03
C GLU A 492 -25.59 -14.02 1.26
N HIS A 493 -24.70 -13.02 1.15
CA HIS A 493 -24.05 -12.32 2.26
C HIS A 493 -24.58 -10.90 2.53
N GLY A 494 -25.86 -10.63 2.22
CA GLY A 494 -26.57 -9.46 2.77
C GLY A 494 -26.39 -8.14 2.01
N VAL A 495 -25.82 -8.16 0.80
CA VAL A 495 -26.01 -7.06 -0.15
C VAL A 495 -27.34 -7.29 -0.85
N VAL A 496 -28.32 -6.46 -0.53
CA VAL A 496 -29.64 -6.49 -1.17
C VAL A 496 -29.69 -5.31 -2.11
N MET A 497 -29.75 -5.59 -3.41
CA MET A 497 -30.07 -4.58 -4.41
C MET A 497 -31.47 -4.85 -4.96
N ARG A 498 -32.34 -3.85 -4.89
CA ARG A 498 -33.71 -3.92 -5.40
C ARG A 498 -33.89 -2.82 -6.43
N GLN A 499 -34.29 -3.20 -7.63
CA GLN A 499 -34.68 -2.22 -8.65
C GLN A 499 -35.85 -1.38 -8.14
N GLU A 500 -35.70 -0.05 -8.16
CA GLU A 500 -36.80 0.88 -7.88
C GLU A 500 -37.53 1.25 -9.18
N ASP A 501 -36.76 1.52 -10.24
CA ASP A 501 -37.26 1.83 -11.58
C ASP A 501 -36.26 1.38 -12.68
N HIS A 502 -36.47 1.81 -13.93
CA HIS A 502 -35.61 1.40 -15.05
C HIS A 502 -34.14 1.83 -14.91
N ASP A 503 -33.85 2.90 -14.16
CA ASP A 503 -32.54 3.55 -14.13
C ASP A 503 -31.88 3.52 -12.73
N THR A 504 -32.63 3.14 -11.69
CA THR A 504 -32.19 3.21 -10.29
C THR A 504 -32.47 1.94 -9.50
N ALA A 505 -31.57 1.66 -8.56
CA ALA A 505 -31.69 0.56 -7.63
C ALA A 505 -31.40 1.00 -6.19
N THR A 506 -32.21 0.53 -5.23
CA THR A 506 -31.88 0.61 -3.82
C THR A 506 -30.80 -0.39 -3.49
N VAL A 507 -29.73 0.06 -2.84
CA VAL A 507 -28.64 -0.77 -2.34
C VAL A 507 -28.65 -0.76 -0.82
N LYS A 508 -28.52 -1.95 -0.23
CA LYS A 508 -28.29 -2.11 1.19
C LYS A 508 -27.10 -3.04 1.40
N TRP A 509 -26.12 -2.61 2.17
CA TRP A 509 -24.97 -3.41 2.58
C TRP A 509 -25.14 -3.85 4.04
N GLY A 510 -25.54 -5.10 4.28
CA GLY A 510 -25.71 -5.66 5.62
C GLY A 510 -26.69 -4.83 6.47
N GLY A 511 -26.20 -4.27 7.58
CA GLY A 511 -26.96 -3.41 8.50
C GLY A 511 -27.02 -1.92 8.12
N ASP A 512 -26.44 -1.50 7.00
CA ASP A 512 -26.42 -0.09 6.59
C ASP A 512 -27.81 0.47 6.26
N LYS A 513 -27.89 1.81 6.22
CA LYS A 513 -29.03 2.49 5.62
C LYS A 513 -29.09 2.16 4.14
N CYS A 514 -30.30 1.97 3.62
CA CYS A 514 -30.52 1.87 2.19
C CYS A 514 -30.12 3.18 1.49
N TYR A 515 -29.50 3.09 0.32
CA TYR A 515 -29.16 4.23 -0.53
C TYR A 515 -29.43 3.88 -2.00
N SER A 516 -29.78 4.86 -2.82
CA SER A 516 -30.07 4.63 -4.25
C SER A 516 -28.81 4.84 -5.10
N GLU A 517 -28.60 3.95 -6.07
CA GLU A 517 -27.54 4.05 -7.08
C GLU A 517 -28.12 3.86 -8.50
N PRO A 518 -27.49 4.45 -9.54
CA PRO A 518 -27.79 4.12 -10.93
C PRO A 518 -27.61 2.63 -11.22
N MET A 519 -28.58 2.04 -11.91
CA MET A 519 -28.52 0.66 -12.35
C MET A 519 -27.70 0.58 -13.64
N THR A 520 -26.55 -0.10 -13.60
CA THR A 520 -25.75 -0.38 -14.81
C THR A 520 -25.44 -1.87 -14.96
N LEU A 521 -25.53 -2.34 -16.19
CA LEU A 521 -25.28 -3.71 -16.60
C LEU A 521 -23.94 -3.81 -17.34
N ARG A 522 -23.40 -5.03 -17.42
CA ARG A 522 -22.12 -5.26 -18.12
C ARG A 522 -22.11 -4.76 -19.57
N ARG A 523 -23.25 -4.89 -20.25
CA ARG A 523 -23.43 -4.41 -21.64
C ARG A 523 -23.38 -2.89 -21.77
N ASP A 524 -23.66 -2.14 -20.70
CA ASP A 524 -23.69 -0.68 -20.75
C ASP A 524 -22.28 -0.09 -20.87
N TYR A 525 -21.25 -0.91 -20.65
CA TYR A 525 -19.85 -0.55 -20.84
C TYR A 525 -19.29 -1.02 -22.20
N ALA A 526 -20.11 -1.68 -23.03
CA ALA A 526 -19.70 -2.21 -24.33
C ALA A 526 -19.45 -1.07 -25.33
N GLY A 527 -18.18 -0.80 -25.64
CA GLY A 527 -17.77 0.35 -26.46
C GLY A 527 -16.89 1.36 -25.70
N ILE A 528 -16.81 1.26 -24.37
CA ILE A 528 -15.87 2.02 -23.55
C ILE A 528 -14.54 1.26 -23.43
N GLY A 529 -14.60 -0.05 -23.22
CA GLY A 529 -13.42 -0.89 -23.06
C GLY A 529 -13.75 -2.35 -22.76
N HIS A 530 -12.73 -3.14 -22.50
CA HIS A 530 -12.83 -4.51 -22.02
C HIS A 530 -13.31 -4.55 -20.56
N VAL A 531 -14.41 -5.27 -20.33
CA VAL A 531 -14.98 -5.47 -18.99
C VAL A 531 -14.54 -6.80 -18.43
N VAL A 532 -13.70 -6.76 -17.39
CA VAL A 532 -13.19 -7.95 -16.70
C VAL A 532 -13.52 -7.91 -15.21
N PRO A 533 -13.64 -9.05 -14.52
CA PRO A 533 -13.75 -9.07 -13.07
C PRO A 533 -12.55 -8.40 -12.39
N GLY A 534 -12.79 -7.62 -11.34
CA GLY A 534 -11.71 -6.88 -10.67
C GLY A 534 -10.63 -7.76 -10.06
N PHE A 535 -10.93 -9.02 -9.75
CA PHE A 535 -9.93 -9.98 -9.26
C PHE A 535 -8.90 -10.38 -10.32
N GLU A 536 -9.14 -10.13 -11.60
CA GLU A 536 -8.12 -10.32 -12.64
C GLU A 536 -7.01 -9.25 -12.55
N ILE A 537 -7.30 -8.09 -11.93
CA ILE A 537 -6.34 -6.98 -11.75
C ILE A 537 -5.60 -7.06 -10.42
N THR A 538 -6.24 -7.54 -9.35
CA THR A 538 -5.66 -7.57 -7.99
C THR A 538 -5.37 -8.97 -7.47
N GLY A 539 -5.85 -10.01 -8.12
CA GLY A 539 -6.03 -11.34 -7.54
C GLY A 539 -7.34 -11.44 -6.76
N ALA A 540 -7.86 -12.67 -6.65
CA ALA A 540 -9.06 -12.95 -5.86
C ALA A 540 -8.81 -12.62 -4.37
N PRO A 541 -9.79 -12.02 -3.67
CA PRO A 541 -9.80 -12.03 -2.21
C PRO A 541 -9.63 -13.48 -1.71
N ASP A 542 -8.75 -13.69 -0.74
CA ASP A 542 -8.53 -15.01 -0.15
C ASP A 542 -9.85 -15.52 0.43
N ARG A 543 -10.42 -16.57 -0.18
CA ARG A 543 -11.70 -17.17 0.22
C ARG A 543 -11.67 -17.71 1.65
N THR A 544 -10.49 -17.92 2.22
CA THR A 544 -10.32 -18.45 3.59
C THR A 544 -10.39 -17.37 4.68
N VAL A 545 -10.21 -16.09 4.32
CA VAL A 545 -10.17 -14.96 5.27
C VAL A 545 -11.52 -14.26 5.43
N ALA A 546 -12.40 -14.35 4.42
CA ALA A 546 -13.75 -13.80 4.44
C ALA A 546 -14.53 -14.25 3.19
N SER A 547 -15.26 -15.36 3.23
CA SER A 547 -16.06 -15.81 2.09
C SER A 547 -17.06 -14.73 1.64
N GLY A 548 -17.67 -14.00 2.57
CA GLY A 548 -18.58 -12.90 2.25
C GLY A 548 -17.90 -11.71 1.56
N ALA A 549 -16.62 -11.44 1.83
CA ALA A 549 -15.89 -10.38 1.13
C ALA A 549 -15.64 -10.75 -0.34
N PHE A 550 -15.32 -12.02 -0.63
CA PHE A 550 -15.23 -12.50 -2.01
C PHE A 550 -16.55 -12.33 -2.75
N ASP A 551 -17.67 -12.65 -2.09
CA ASP A 551 -19.00 -12.52 -2.68
C ASP A 551 -19.42 -11.07 -2.92
N ILE A 552 -18.94 -10.11 -2.12
CA ILE A 552 -19.13 -8.68 -2.39
C ILE A 552 -18.26 -8.26 -3.59
N CYS A 553 -16.99 -8.66 -3.60
CA CYS A 553 -16.01 -8.20 -4.59
C CYS A 553 -16.17 -8.85 -5.98
N LYS A 554 -16.79 -10.03 -6.11
CA LYS A 554 -16.98 -10.72 -7.41
C LYS A 554 -17.82 -9.92 -8.41
N HIS A 555 -18.62 -8.97 -7.92
CA HIS A 555 -19.46 -8.08 -8.75
C HIS A 555 -18.77 -6.78 -9.14
N VAL A 556 -17.57 -6.53 -8.62
CA VAL A 556 -16.77 -5.39 -9.06
C VAL A 556 -16.14 -5.73 -10.39
N MET A 557 -16.60 -5.08 -11.44
CA MET A 557 -16.00 -5.18 -12.75
C MET A 557 -15.09 -3.97 -12.98
N VAL A 558 -14.04 -4.24 -13.73
CA VAL A 558 -13.07 -3.26 -14.21
C VAL A 558 -13.32 -3.04 -15.68
N VAL A 559 -13.27 -1.77 -16.09
CA VAL A 559 -13.20 -1.38 -17.48
C VAL A 559 -11.79 -0.88 -17.76
N THR A 560 -11.13 -1.52 -18.72
CA THR A 560 -9.81 -1.13 -19.25
C THR A 560 -9.89 -0.99 -20.76
N PRO A 561 -9.03 -0.18 -21.39
CA PRO A 561 -9.02 0.00 -22.84
C PRO A 561 -8.79 -1.29 -23.61
#